data_AF-A0A895XJY9-F1
#
_entry.id   AF-A0A895XJY9-F1
#
_cell.length_a   1.000
_cell.length_b   1.000
_cell.length_c   1.000
_cell.angle_alpha   90.00
_cell.angle_beta   90.00
_cell.angle_gamma   90.00
#
_symmetry.space_group_name_H-M   'P 1'
#
loop_
_entity.id
_entity.type
_entity.pdbx_description
1 polymer ?
#
loop_
_entity_poly.entity_id
_entity_poly.type
_entity_poly.pdbx_seq_one_letter_code
_entity_poly.pdbx_strand_id
1 'polypeptide(L)' 'MLTTTWKKSSRSGPTGDCVEARLHYSHVQVRDSKNVNGPILRASPGDWKALLSSSR' A
#
# COMPACT_ATOMS: atom_id res chain seq x y z
N MET A 1 -9.60 6.70 -3.39
CA MET A 1 -8.75 6.31 -4.53
C MET A 1 -7.29 6.60 -4.21
N LEU A 2 -6.36 5.82 -4.76
CA LEU A 2 -4.91 6.05 -4.61
C LEU A 2 -4.44 7.13 -5.59
N THR A 3 -3.42 7.89 -5.18
CA THR A 3 -2.74 8.92 -5.97
C THR A 3 -1.31 8.49 -6.25
N THR A 4 -0.56 9.28 -7.03
CA THR A 4 0.88 9.06 -7.24
C THR A 4 1.74 9.34 -6.01
N THR A 5 1.17 10.00 -5.00
CA THR A 5 1.78 10.25 -3.70
C THR A 5 1.50 9.11 -2.73
N TRP A 6 2.43 8.85 -1.79
CA TRP A 6 2.23 7.88 -0.73
C TRP A 6 1.09 8.30 0.18
N LYS A 7 0.10 7.42 0.32
CA LYS A 7 -1.02 7.60 1.24
C LYS A 7 -0.95 6.56 2.36
N LYS A 8 -0.85 7.04 3.59
CA LYS A 8 -0.88 6.18 4.79
C LYS A 8 -2.29 5.62 5.00
N SER A 9 -2.35 4.33 5.37
CA SER A 9 -3.60 3.69 5.76
C SER A 9 -4.18 4.34 7.02
N SER A 10 -5.50 4.49 7.08
CA SER A 10 -6.19 4.95 8.30
C SER A 10 -6.19 3.92 9.43
N ARG A 11 -5.81 2.67 9.13
CA ARG A 11 -5.61 1.60 10.11
C ARG A 11 -4.20 1.59 10.70
N SER A 12 -3.30 2.41 10.18
CA SER A 12 -1.95 2.58 10.73
C SER A 12 -2.04 3.35 12.06
N GLY A 13 -1.82 2.66 13.17
CA GLY A 13 -1.82 3.23 14.53
C GLY A 13 -0.41 3.39 15.11
N PRO A 14 -0.26 4.06 16.27
CA PRO A 14 1.03 4.29 16.93
C PRO A 14 1.80 2.98 17.23
N THR A 15 1.06 1.92 17.56
CA THR A 15 1.60 0.63 17.99
C THR A 15 1.47 -0.49 16.95
N GLY A 16 0.94 -0.21 15.75
CA GLY A 16 0.58 -1.24 14.76
C GLY A 16 1.44 -1.30 13.50
N ASP A 17 0.98 -2.12 12.55
CA ASP A 17 1.57 -2.36 11.22
C ASP A 17 1.27 -1.19 10.28
N CYS A 18 2.15 -0.19 10.28
CA CYS A 18 1.97 1.03 9.53
C CYS A 18 2.27 0.83 8.05
N VAL A 19 1.25 0.87 7.18
CA VAL A 19 1.43 0.74 5.73
C VAL A 19 1.04 2.01 4.97
N GLU A 20 1.76 2.24 3.88
CA GLU A 20 1.51 3.29 2.90
C GLU A 20 1.36 2.68 1.50
N ALA A 21 0.44 3.22 0.70
CA ALA A 21 0.23 2.79 -0.67
C ALA A 21 0.18 3.98 -1.64
N ARG A 22 0.61 3.75 -2.88
CA ARG A 22 0.48 4.72 -3.99
C ARG A 22 0.22 4.03 -5.32
N LEU A 23 -0.30 4.77 -6.28
CA LEU A 23 -0.28 4.42 -7.69
C LEU A 23 1.10 4.76 -8.27
N HIS A 24 1.71 3.84 -9.00
CA HIS A 24 2.97 4.10 -9.71
C HIS A 24 2.91 3.43 -11.08
N TYR A 25 2.78 4.26 -12.12
CA TYR A 25 2.43 3.82 -13.47
C TYR A 25 1.16 2.95 -13.45
N SER A 26 1.22 1.73 -14.00
CA SER A 26 0.13 0.76 -14.05
C SER A 26 0.07 -0.17 -12.83
N HIS A 27 0.81 0.12 -11.76
CA HIS A 27 0.89 -0.74 -10.57
C HIS A 27 0.50 -0.01 -9.29
N VAL A 28 0.08 -0.78 -8.28
CA VAL A 28 -0.01 -0.31 -6.91
C VAL A 28 1.26 -0.70 -6.17
N GLN A 29 1.87 0.27 -5.51
CA GLN A 29 3.01 0.05 -4.62
C GLN A 29 2.56 0.13 -3.17
N VAL A 30 3.03 -0.80 -2.35
CA VAL A 30 2.82 -0.83 -0.90
C VAL A 30 4.17 -0.93 -0.20
N ARG A 31 4.33 -0.18 0.89
CA ARG A 31 5.53 -0.25 1.74
C ARG A 31 5.18 -0.10 3.21
N ASP A 32 6.12 -0.47 4.05
CA ASP A 32 6.12 -0.12 5.47
C ASP A 32 6.42 1.37 5.63
N SER A 33 5.53 2.07 6.35
CA SER A 33 5.71 3.50 6.65
C SER A 33 6.88 3.76 7.58
N LYS A 34 7.25 2.77 8.41
CA LYS A 34 8.35 2.86 9.38
C LYS A 34 9.69 2.55 8.72
N ASN A 35 9.69 1.85 7.58
CA ASN A 35 10.90 1.49 6.84
C ASN A 35 10.82 1.97 5.38
N VAL A 36 10.86 3.30 5.18
CA VAL A 36 10.66 3.93 3.86
C VAL A 36 11.73 3.58 2.81
N ASN A 37 12.91 3.13 3.26
CA ASN A 37 14.02 2.68 2.42
C ASN A 37 14.02 1.15 2.20
N GLY A 38 13.05 0.45 2.81
CA GLY A 38 12.89 -0.98 2.67
C GLY A 38 12.25 -1.41 1.34
N PRO A 39 11.98 -2.72 1.18
CA PRO A 39 11.37 -3.26 -0.03
C PRO A 39 9.98 -2.67 -0.30
N ILE A 40 9.66 -2.51 -1.59
CA ILE A 40 8.35 -2.07 -2.06
C ILE A 40 7.66 -3.26 -2.74
N LEU A 41 6.50 -3.65 -2.21
CA LEU A 41 5.63 -4.63 -2.86
C LEU A 41 4.91 -3.97 -4.03
N ARG A 42 4.92 -4.61 -5.19
CA ARG A 42 4.24 -4.13 -6.41
C ARG A 42 3.12 -5.11 -6.77
N ALA A 43 1.90 -4.61 -6.82
CA ALA A 43 0.74 -5.38 -7.26
C ALA A 43 0.27 -4.89 -8.63
N SER A 44 -0.10 -5.81 -9.52
CA SER A 44 -0.88 -5.46 -10.70
C SER A 44 -2.27 -4.94 -10.28
N PRO A 45 -3.03 -4.26 -11.16
CA PRO A 45 -4.38 -3.83 -10.84
C PRO A 45 -5.30 -5.01 -10.46
N GLY A 46 -5.11 -6.17 -11.10
CA GLY A 46 -5.85 -7.40 -10.81
C GLY A 46 -5.54 -7.94 -9.41
N ASP A 47 -4.25 -8.08 -9.09
CA ASP A 47 -3.82 -8.57 -7.77
C ASP A 47 -4.25 -7.64 -6.65
N TRP A 48 -4.16 -6.32 -6.88
CA TRP A 48 -4.62 -5.33 -5.91
C TRP A 48 -6.11 -5.46 -5.62
N LYS A 49 -6.93 -5.67 -6.66
CA LYS A 49 -8.37 -5.91 -6.50
C LYS A 49 -8.63 -7.23 -5.76
N ALA A 50 -7.88 -8.28 -6.06
CA ALA A 50 -7.98 -9.57 -5.39
C ALA A 50 -7.65 -9.45 -3.89
N LEU A 51 -6.53 -8.80 -3.55
CA LEU A 51 -6.12 -8.55 -2.16
C LEU A 51 -7.21 -7.80 -1.37
N LEU A 52 -7.79 -6.75 -1.96
CA LEU A 52 -8.85 -5.98 -1.31
C LEU A 52 -10.15 -6.78 -1.15
N SER A 53 -10.41 -7.73 -2.05
CA SER A 53 -11.60 -8.59 -1.95
C SER A 53 -11.43 -9.67 -0.86
N SER A 54 -10.21 -10.14 -0.62
CA SER A 54 -9.90 -11.12 0.43
C SER A 54 -9.69 -10.48 1.80
N SER A 55 -9.38 -9.18 1.88
CA SER A 55 -9.10 -8.47 3.13
C SER A 55 -10.36 -7.98 3.86
N ARG A 56 -11.48 -8.68 3.69
CA ARG A 56 -12.79 -8.27 4.20
C ARG A 56 -13.03 -8.77 5.62
#